data_AF-A0A660LF40-F1
#
_entry.id   AF-A0A660LF40-F1
#
_cell.length_a   1.000
_cell.length_b   1.000
_cell.length_c   1.000
_cell.angle_alpha   90.00
_cell.angle_beta   90.00
_cell.angle_gamma   90.00
#
_symmetry.space_group_name_H-M   'P 1'
#
loop_
_entity.id
_entity.type
_entity.pdbx_description
1 polymer ?
#
loop_
_entity_poly.entity_id
_entity_poly.type
_entity_poly.pdbx_seq_one_letter_code
_entity_poly.pdbx_strand_id
1 'polypeptide(L)'
;MLFAADYPFMEIFWTMIIFFAWVAWIWMIVGIFTDIFRRHDASGWTKAIWTVFIIVVPFLGALVYLIANGSGMAERGAERSRHAQEQFAGYVQSVASSNGSATELAKAKELLDSGTISQDEFNTLKAKVLA
;
A
#
# COMPACT_ATOMS: atom_id res chain seq x y z
N MET A 1 8.31 43.40 -43.23
CA MET A 1 8.23 43.14 -41.78
C MET A 1 8.10 41.63 -41.59
N LEU A 2 9.23 41.01 -41.24
CA LEU A 2 9.33 39.68 -40.60
C LEU A 2 8.60 39.81 -39.25
N PHE A 3 7.69 38.98 -38.74
CA PHE A 3 7.59 37.52 -38.65
C PHE A 3 6.11 37.17 -38.44
N ALA A 4 5.44 36.54 -39.41
CA ALA A 4 4.01 36.24 -39.29
C ALA A 4 3.63 34.82 -39.75
N ALA A 5 4.57 33.87 -39.82
CA ALA A 5 4.32 32.58 -40.47
C ALA A 5 4.64 31.30 -39.67
N ASP A 6 5.18 31.35 -38.44
CA ASP A 6 5.81 30.15 -37.86
C ASP A 6 5.22 29.63 -36.54
N TYR A 7 3.91 29.68 -36.25
CA TYR A 7 3.43 29.04 -35.00
C TYR A 7 2.07 28.29 -34.97
N PRO A 8 1.43 27.82 -36.08
CA PRO A 8 0.20 27.02 -35.93
C PRO A 8 0.45 25.72 -35.14
N PHE A 9 1.58 25.04 -35.35
CA PHE A 9 1.92 23.82 -34.60
C PHE A 9 2.21 24.09 -33.12
N MET A 10 3.00 25.12 -32.80
CA MET A 10 3.33 25.44 -31.41
C MET A 10 2.13 25.96 -30.63
N GLU A 11 1.25 26.74 -31.26
CA GLU A 11 -0.02 27.20 -30.67
C GLU A 11 -0.96 26.01 -30.43
N ILE A 12 -1.09 25.09 -31.38
CA ILE A 12 -1.88 23.84 -31.19
C ILE A 12 -1.27 22.98 -30.08
N PHE A 13 0.05 22.87 -30.03
CA PHE A 13 0.76 22.13 -28.98
C PHE A 13 0.53 22.77 -27.59
N TRP A 14 0.64 24.10 -27.49
CA TRP A 14 0.39 24.82 -26.24
C TRP A 14 -1.07 24.74 -25.81
N THR A 15 -2.01 24.88 -26.74
CA THR A 15 -3.45 24.73 -26.43
C THR A 15 -3.80 23.30 -26.00
N MET A 16 -3.16 22.28 -26.58
CA MET A 16 -3.27 20.88 -26.12
C MET A 16 -2.75 20.71 -24.69
N ILE A 17 -1.60 21.31 -24.35
CA ILE A 17 -1.04 21.29 -22.99
C ILE A 17 -1.98 21.99 -22.01
N ILE A 18 -2.49 23.18 -22.36
CA ILE A 18 -3.40 23.94 -21.49
C ILE A 18 -4.71 23.18 -21.30
N PHE A 19 -5.26 22.58 -22.35
CA PHE A 19 -6.45 21.73 -22.28
C PHE A 19 -6.21 20.51 -21.37
N PHE A 20 -5.09 19.80 -21.56
CA PHE A 20 -4.73 18.67 -20.72
C PHE A 20 -4.53 19.09 -19.27
N ALA A 21 -3.84 20.20 -19.01
CA ALA A 21 -3.65 20.75 -17.69
C ALA A 21 -4.99 21.12 -17.04
N TRP A 22 -5.95 21.64 -17.80
CA TRP A 22 -7.29 21.96 -17.32
C TRP A 22 -8.10 20.70 -16.97
N VAL A 23 -8.00 19.66 -17.80
CA VAL A 23 -8.61 18.34 -17.51
C VAL A 23 -7.96 17.72 -16.27
N ALA A 24 -6.63 17.68 -16.21
CA ALA A 24 -5.87 17.17 -15.07
C ALA A 24 -6.20 17.95 -13.79
N TRP A 25 -6.40 19.26 -13.89
CA TRP A 25 -6.83 20.12 -12.80
C TRP A 25 -8.20 19.74 -12.24
N ILE A 26 -9.20 19.51 -13.09
CA ILE A 26 -10.51 19.04 -12.67
C ILE A 26 -10.41 17.68 -11.99
N TRP A 27 -9.67 16.75 -12.60
CA TRP A 27 -9.43 15.43 -12.02
C TRP A 27 -8.71 15.50 -10.67
N MET A 28 -7.74 16.40 -10.52
CA MET A 28 -7.05 16.66 -9.26
C MET A 28 -8.02 17.16 -8.20
N ILE A 29 -8.89 18.12 -8.54
CA ILE A 29 -9.94 18.61 -7.64
C ILE A 29 -10.88 17.47 -7.22
N VAL A 30 -11.38 16.67 -8.17
CA VAL A 30 -12.24 15.50 -7.89
C VAL A 30 -11.53 14.49 -6.99
N GLY A 31 -10.22 14.25 -7.20
CA GLY A 31 -9.40 13.38 -6.35
C GLY A 31 -9.30 13.88 -4.92
N ILE A 32 -9.04 15.18 -4.74
CA ILE A 32 -8.97 15.81 -3.40
C ILE A 32 -10.34 15.75 -2.71
N PHE A 33 -11.42 16.01 -3.44
CA PHE A 33 -12.78 15.83 -2.91
C PHE A 33 -13.02 14.40 -2.44
N THR A 34 -12.69 13.42 -3.27
CA THR A 34 -12.85 12.00 -2.94
C THR A 34 -12.07 11.64 -1.69
N ASP A 35 -10.85 12.14 -1.53
CA ASP A 35 -10.04 11.94 -0.32
C ASP A 35 -10.69 12.58 0.93
N ILE A 36 -11.15 13.82 0.82
CA ILE A 36 -11.86 14.53 1.90
C ILE A 36 -13.13 13.77 2.31
N PHE A 37 -13.90 13.25 1.35
CA PHE A 37 -15.14 12.54 1.63
C PHE A 37 -14.89 11.15 2.23
N ARG A 38 -13.85 10.44 1.77
CA ARG A 38 -13.45 9.10 2.27
C ARG A 38 -12.93 9.13 3.71
N ARG A 39 -12.56 10.30 4.20
CA ARG A 39 -12.16 10.52 5.59
C ARG A 39 -13.38 10.57 6.51
N HIS A 40 -13.62 9.48 7.23
CA HIS A 40 -14.69 9.35 8.21
C HIS A 40 -14.38 10.05 9.55
N ASP A 41 -13.12 10.42 9.76
CA ASP A 41 -12.59 11.15 10.92
C ASP A 41 -12.90 12.65 10.90
N ALA A 42 -13.22 13.22 9.73
CA ALA A 42 -13.48 14.65 9.57
C ALA A 42 -14.98 14.98 9.65
N SER A 43 -15.35 15.98 10.47
CA SER A 43 -16.71 16.51 10.55
C SER A 43 -17.17 17.09 9.19
N GLY A 44 -18.48 17.01 8.90
CA GLY A 44 -19.03 17.53 7.64
C GLY A 44 -18.74 19.02 7.39
N TRP A 45 -18.64 19.81 8.46
CA TRP A 45 -18.26 21.22 8.40
C TRP A 45 -16.80 21.43 7.97
N THR A 46 -15.88 20.62 8.47
CA THR A 46 -14.48 20.64 8.06
C THR A 46 -14.35 20.34 6.57
N LYS A 47 -15.13 19.37 6.06
CA LYS A 47 -15.17 19.04 4.62
C LYS A 47 -15.65 20.22 3.77
N ALA A 48 -16.70 20.93 4.22
CA ALA A 48 -17.25 22.09 3.51
C ALA A 48 -16.27 23.28 3.45
N ILE A 49 -15.55 23.58 4.53
CA ILE A 49 -14.55 24.65 4.55
C ILE A 49 -13.40 24.33 3.58
N TRP A 50 -12.89 23.09 3.61
CA TRP A 50 -11.83 22.65 2.70
C TRP A 50 -12.24 22.73 1.23
N THR A 51 -13.47 22.31 0.94
CA THR A 51 -14.09 22.41 -0.37
C THR A 51 -14.03 23.83 -0.92
N VAL A 52 -14.55 24.80 -0.16
CA VAL A 52 -14.59 26.21 -0.59
C VAL A 52 -13.18 26.77 -0.71
N PHE A 53 -12.29 26.43 0.22
CA PHE A 53 -10.91 26.95 0.22
C PHE A 53 -10.10 26.48 -1.00
N ILE A 54 -10.25 25.21 -1.41
CA ILE A 54 -9.60 24.66 -2.61
C ILE A 54 -10.19 25.25 -3.90
N ILE A 55 -11.48 25.58 -3.93
CA ILE A 55 -12.09 26.20 -5.12
C ILE A 55 -11.59 27.64 -5.31
N VAL A 56 -11.53 28.42 -4.22
CA VAL A 56 -11.21 29.86 -4.28
C VAL A 56 -9.71 30.10 -4.40
N VAL A 57 -8.88 29.34 -3.68
CA VAL A 57 -7.43 29.51 -3.67
C VAL A 57 -6.75 28.15 -3.84
N PRO A 58 -6.76 27.57 -5.03
CA PRO A 58 -6.49 26.14 -5.22
C PRO A 58 -5.05 25.71 -4.91
N PHE A 59 -4.04 26.49 -5.30
CA PHE A 59 -2.64 26.19 -4.95
C PHE A 59 -2.41 26.27 -3.44
N LEU A 60 -2.95 27.31 -2.80
CA LEU A 60 -2.84 27.47 -1.35
C LEU A 60 -3.65 26.41 -0.60
N GLY A 61 -4.84 26.09 -1.10
CA GLY A 61 -5.73 25.06 -0.57
C GLY A 61 -5.10 23.69 -0.62
N ALA A 62 -4.49 23.32 -1.74
CA ALA A 62 -3.75 22.06 -1.85
C ALA A 62 -2.56 21.99 -0.87
N LEU A 63 -1.77 23.06 -0.77
CA LEU A 63 -0.60 23.09 0.14
C LEU A 63 -1.01 23.03 1.62
N VAL A 64 -1.97 23.85 2.04
CA VAL A 64 -2.44 23.82 3.44
C VAL A 64 -3.11 22.47 3.73
N TYR A 65 -3.83 21.88 2.77
CA TYR A 65 -4.42 20.54 2.95
C TYR A 65 -3.34 19.50 3.19
N LEU A 66 -2.28 19.52 2.38
CA LEU A 66 -1.16 18.59 2.51
C LEU A 66 -0.42 18.76 3.85
N ILE A 67 -0.28 19.98 4.35
CA ILE A 67 0.35 20.26 5.65
C ILE A 67 -0.57 19.81 6.81
N ALA A 68 -1.85 20.16 6.75
CA ALA A 68 -2.81 19.84 7.81
C ALA A 68 -3.16 18.35 7.88
N ASN A 69 -3.10 17.64 6.75
CA ASN A 69 -3.56 16.26 6.62
C ASN A 69 -2.50 15.26 6.13
N GLY A 70 -1.26 15.70 5.89
CA GLY A 70 -0.16 14.86 5.40
C GLY A 70 0.35 13.85 6.43
N SER A 71 0.10 14.10 7.72
CA SER A 71 0.55 13.25 8.83
C SER A 71 0.01 11.82 8.77
N GLY A 72 -1.10 11.58 8.06
CA GLY A 72 -1.67 10.24 7.93
C GLY A 72 -0.94 9.31 6.95
N MET A 73 -0.13 9.80 6.01
CA MET A 73 0.49 8.91 5.01
C MET A 73 1.71 8.14 5.54
N ALA A 74 2.52 8.76 6.40
CA ALA A 74 3.65 8.09 7.05
C ALA A 74 3.18 7.06 8.09
N GLU A 75 2.20 7.43 8.92
CA GLU A 75 1.66 6.55 9.98
C GLU A 75 0.96 5.31 9.39
N ARG A 76 0.08 5.50 8.38
CA ARG A 76 -0.67 4.40 7.75
C ARG A 76 0.18 3.49 6.87
N GLY A 77 1.40 3.91 6.50
CA GLY A 77 2.36 3.07 5.80
C GLY A 77 2.99 2.05 6.74
N ALA A 78 3.39 2.51 7.93
CA ALA A 78 3.94 1.66 8.99
C ALA A 78 2.88 0.73 9.60
N GLU A 79 1.65 1.21 9.76
CA GLU A 79 0.56 0.39 10.33
C GLU A 79 0.09 -0.70 9.36
N ARG A 80 0.03 -0.41 8.05
CA ARG A 80 -0.28 -1.42 7.03
C ARG A 80 0.83 -2.46 6.88
N SER A 81 2.10 -2.06 6.98
CA SER A 81 3.21 -3.02 6.94
C SER A 81 3.24 -3.91 8.18
N ARG A 82 2.94 -3.35 9.37
CA ARG A 82 2.79 -4.12 10.62
C ARG A 82 1.64 -5.12 10.53
N HIS A 83 0.44 -4.71 10.13
CA HIS A 83 -0.68 -5.64 10.00
C HIS A 83 -0.45 -6.72 8.94
N ALA A 84 0.23 -6.41 7.83
CA ALA A 84 0.61 -7.41 6.84
C ALA A 84 1.65 -8.41 7.38
N GLN A 85 2.63 -7.94 8.16
CA GLN A 85 3.61 -8.80 8.83
C GLN A 85 2.98 -9.69 9.90
N GLU A 86 2.06 -9.16 10.71
CA GLU A 86 1.34 -9.92 11.73
C GLU A 86 0.49 -11.04 11.11
N GLN A 87 -0.24 -10.75 10.03
CA GLN A 87 -1.04 -11.76 9.33
C GLN A 87 -0.16 -12.84 8.69
N PHE A 88 0.95 -12.44 8.07
CA PHE A 88 1.90 -13.39 7.49
C PHE A 88 2.58 -14.25 8.56
N ALA A 89 3.00 -13.66 9.68
CA ALA A 89 3.59 -14.38 10.80
C ALA A 89 2.59 -15.40 11.39
N GLY A 90 1.33 -15.00 11.58
CA GLY A 90 0.26 -15.91 12.04
C GLY A 90 0.01 -17.06 11.06
N TYR A 91 0.00 -16.78 9.76
CA TYR A 91 -0.14 -17.81 8.72
C TYR A 91 1.04 -18.80 8.74
N VAL A 92 2.28 -18.31 8.75
CA VAL A 92 3.49 -19.16 8.82
C VAL A 92 3.49 -19.99 10.10
N GLN A 93 3.14 -19.42 11.25
CA GLN A 93 3.04 -20.16 12.50
C GLN A 93 1.95 -21.23 12.44
N SER A 94 0.80 -20.96 11.81
CA SER A 94 -0.28 -21.93 11.66
C SER A 94 0.13 -23.11 10.79
N VAL A 95 0.79 -22.86 9.65
CA VAL A 95 1.26 -23.90 8.72
C VAL A 95 2.43 -24.70 9.30
N ALA A 96 3.34 -24.03 9.99
CA ALA A 96 4.45 -24.68 10.69
C ALA A 96 3.95 -25.55 11.85
N SER A 97 2.96 -25.09 12.61
CA SER A 97 2.35 -25.88 13.69
C SER A 97 1.51 -27.04 13.17
N SER A 98 0.80 -26.89 12.04
CA SER A 98 -0.07 -27.94 11.51
C SER A 98 0.69 -29.04 10.76
N ASN A 99 1.81 -28.70 10.12
CA ASN A 99 2.57 -29.64 9.29
C ASN A 99 3.96 -29.98 9.85
N GLY A 100 4.51 -29.22 10.79
CA GLY A 100 5.89 -29.38 11.27
C GLY A 100 6.16 -30.76 11.86
N SER A 101 5.37 -31.16 12.86
CA SER A 101 5.58 -32.41 13.59
C SER A 101 5.41 -33.66 12.70
N ALA A 102 4.38 -33.69 11.85
CA ALA A 102 4.15 -34.82 10.95
C ALA A 102 5.20 -34.91 9.84
N THR A 103 5.64 -33.77 9.29
CA THR A 103 6.67 -33.72 8.24
C THR A 103 8.04 -34.08 8.80
N GLU A 104 8.37 -33.63 10.02
CA GLU A 104 9.61 -34.00 10.71
C GLU A 104 9.69 -35.51 11.00
N LEU A 105 8.58 -36.12 11.45
CA LEU A 105 8.48 -37.57 11.64
C LEU A 105 8.61 -38.36 10.34
N ALA A 106 7.99 -37.88 9.25
CA ALA A 106 8.11 -38.51 7.93
C ALA A 106 9.57 -38.47 7.43
N LYS A 107 10.25 -37.33 7.58
CA LYS A 107 11.65 -37.17 7.19
C LYS A 107 12.60 -38.00 8.06
N ALA A 108 12.32 -38.11 9.36
CA ALA A 108 13.06 -38.99 10.25
C ALA A 108 12.91 -40.47 9.85
N LYS A 109 11.73 -40.88 9.37
CA LYS A 109 11.52 -42.24 8.86
C LYS A 109 12.27 -42.49 7.55
N GLU A 110 12.28 -41.51 6.65
CA GLU A 110 13.06 -41.60 5.41
C GLU A 110 14.57 -41.79 5.69
N LEU A 111 15.12 -41.08 6.69
CA LEU A 111 16.51 -41.23 7.12
C LEU A 111 16.83 -42.61 7.73
N LEU A 112 15.85 -43.20 8.41
CA LEU A 112 15.96 -44.56 8.95
C LEU A 112 15.94 -45.59 7.81
N ASP A 113 15.01 -45.41 6.86
CA ASP A 113 14.86 -46.30 5.71
C ASP A 113 16.06 -46.20 4.75
N SER A 114 16.73 -45.03 4.68
CA SER A 114 18.00 -44.83 3.96
C SER A 114 19.23 -45.33 4.72
N GLY A 115 19.05 -45.83 5.95
CA GLY A 115 20.14 -46.31 6.82
C GLY A 115 21.10 -45.21 7.29
N THR A 116 20.70 -43.94 7.18
CA THR A 116 21.50 -42.79 7.63
C THR A 116 21.45 -42.60 9.14
N ILE A 117 20.36 -43.04 9.78
CA ILE A 117 20.21 -43.08 11.23
C ILE A 117 19.80 -44.48 11.70
N SER A 118 20.13 -44.80 12.94
CA SER A 118 19.73 -46.02 13.62
C SER A 118 18.31 -45.95 14.21
N GLN A 119 17.75 -47.11 14.55
CA GLN A 119 16.41 -47.21 15.15
C GLN A 119 16.31 -46.45 16.48
N ASP A 120 17.37 -46.45 17.29
CA ASP A 120 17.42 -45.74 18.57
C ASP A 120 17.46 -44.21 18.38
N GLU A 121 18.17 -43.73 17.37
CA GLU A 121 18.18 -42.30 17.00
C GLU A 121 16.81 -41.85 16.48
N PHE A 122 16.14 -42.68 15.68
CA PHE A 122 14.77 -42.41 15.24
C PHE A 122 13.79 -42.35 16.42
N ASN A 123 13.87 -43.28 17.36
CA ASN A 123 13.01 -43.30 18.55
C ASN A 123 13.20 -42.05 19.41
N THR A 124 14.44 -41.56 19.52
CA THR A 124 14.78 -40.32 20.23
C THR A 124 14.18 -39.09 19.54
N LEU A 125 14.26 -38.99 18.21
CA LEU A 125 13.60 -37.92 17.44
C LEU A 125 12.08 -37.97 17.58
N LYS A 126 11.48 -39.15 17.49
CA LYS A 126 10.03 -39.36 17.64
C LYS A 126 9.53 -38.89 19.01
N ALA A 127 10.24 -39.21 20.09
CA ALA A 127 9.89 -38.77 21.44
C ALA A 127 9.96 -37.25 21.58
N LYS A 128 10.92 -36.60 20.92
CA LYS A 128 11.09 -35.14 20.95
C LYS A 128 10.00 -34.37 20.18
N VAL A 129 9.49 -34.95 19.08
CA VAL A 129 8.45 -34.33 18.23
C VAL A 129 7.03 -34.53 18.79
N LEU A 130 6.84 -35.58 19.61
CA LEU A 130 5.55 -35.89 20.26
C LEU A 130 5.40 -35.31 21.68
N ALA A 131 6.45 -34.70 22.23
CA ALA A 131 6.45 -34.02 23.54
C ALA A 131 6.03 -32.55 23.39
#